data_AF-A0A1G4Y5I6-F1
#
_entry.id   AF-A0A1G4Y5I6-F1
#
_cell.length_a   1.000
_cell.length_b   1.000
_cell.length_c   1.000
_cell.angle_alpha   90.00
_cell.angle_beta   90.00
_cell.angle_gamma   90.00
#
_symmetry.space_group_name_H-M   'P 1'
#
loop_
_entity.id
_entity.type
_entity.pdbx_description
1 polymer ?
#
loop_
_entity_poly.entity_id
_entity_poly.type
_entity_poly.pdbx_seq_one_letter_code
_entity_poly.pdbx_strand_id
1 'polypeptide(L)'
;MSDYLNRFQAQTRRKADSELIRRWEWDARFHGDENIKRQASNAKRTATSMRKACEQFSNVKPEHELAVKAAASALRSMAAELELLAAWAKDYHAFCAAERKKEEASELEALAHARWGHDDAALKFECDLFAELGTVEGQLTFANWCHAAGKHLDCKVEEISCNVQGLLPGPTDRIRAALTVKQGMDRRTANKWVGWRGQTTVICGWPDYQAYLAYRREVASTSARIVQMAAGFN
;
A
#
# COMPACT_ATOMS: atom_id res chain seq x y z
N MET A 1 -3.95 2.43 17.91
CA MET A 1 -3.41 3.36 16.89
C MET A 1 -2.22 4.05 17.51
N SER A 2 -1.03 3.92 16.91
CA SER A 2 0.16 4.62 17.38
C SER A 2 -0.10 6.13 17.34
N ASP A 3 0.30 6.80 18.41
CA ASP A 3 0.11 8.24 18.55
C ASP A 3 1.20 8.99 17.79
N TYR A 4 1.13 8.91 16.46
CA TYR A 4 2.10 9.57 15.58
C TYR A 4 2.17 11.07 15.83
N LEU A 5 1.05 11.70 16.20
CA LEU A 5 1.00 13.13 16.50
C LEU A 5 1.88 13.44 17.71
N ASN A 6 1.71 12.76 18.84
CA ASN A 6 2.50 13.00 20.04
C ASN A 6 3.99 12.70 19.81
N ARG A 7 4.30 11.62 19.10
CA ARG A 7 5.69 11.28 18.73
C ARG A 7 6.33 12.35 17.85
N PHE A 8 5.60 12.86 16.85
CA PHE A 8 6.08 13.93 15.98
C PHE A 8 6.27 15.23 16.75
N GLN A 9 5.31 15.61 17.60
CA GLN A 9 5.38 16.82 18.41
C GLN A 9 6.55 16.82 19.41
N ALA A 10 6.92 15.65 19.94
CA ALA A 10 8.06 15.51 20.83
C ALA A 10 9.43 15.77 20.16
N GLN A 11 9.55 15.53 18.85
CA GLN A 11 10.82 15.64 18.12
C GLN A 11 10.90 16.82 17.15
N THR A 12 9.76 17.37 16.73
CA THR A 12 9.71 18.46 15.75
C THR A 12 9.98 19.82 16.40
N ARG A 13 10.72 20.68 15.69
CA ARG A 13 10.87 22.09 16.05
C ARG A 13 9.81 22.99 15.41
N ARG A 14 9.00 22.46 14.48
CA ARG A 14 7.92 23.21 13.84
C ARG A 14 6.85 23.58 14.85
N LYS A 15 6.49 24.86 14.87
CA LYS A 15 5.38 25.38 15.68
C LYS A 15 4.27 25.83 14.75
N ALA A 16 3.06 25.36 15.04
CA ALA A 16 1.81 25.82 14.44
C ALA A 16 0.76 25.85 15.56
N ASP A 17 -0.35 26.53 15.31
CA ASP A 17 -1.45 26.62 16.27
C ASP A 17 -2.00 25.23 16.64
N SER A 18 -2.20 24.98 17.93
CA SER A 18 -2.58 23.65 18.43
C SER A 18 -4.00 23.24 18.04
N GLU A 19 -4.92 24.19 17.96
CA GLU A 19 -6.30 23.90 17.56
C GLU A 19 -6.38 23.65 16.04
N LEU A 20 -5.60 24.39 15.24
CA LEU A 20 -5.45 24.11 13.82
C LEU A 20 -4.83 22.74 13.57
N ILE A 21 -3.77 22.37 14.31
CA ILE A 21 -3.19 21.02 14.23
C ILE A 21 -4.26 19.97 14.50
N ARG A 22 -5.06 20.12 15.57
CA ARG A 22 -6.11 19.16 15.93
C ARG A 22 -7.17 19.00 14.85
N ARG A 23 -7.58 20.11 14.22
CA ARG A 23 -8.59 20.11 13.14
C ARG A 23 -8.08 19.49 11.85
N TRP A 24 -6.81 19.70 11.55
CA TRP A 24 -6.18 19.28 10.28
C TRP A 24 -5.38 17.99 10.39
N GLU A 25 -5.32 17.36 11.56
CA GLU A 25 -4.46 16.22 11.83
C GLU A 25 -4.65 15.09 10.80
N TRP A 26 -5.90 14.69 10.58
CA TRP A 26 -6.23 13.60 9.67
C TRP A 26 -5.80 13.93 8.22
N ASP A 27 -6.15 15.12 7.75
CA ASP A 27 -5.78 15.60 6.42
C ASP A 27 -4.25 15.69 6.27
N ALA A 28 -3.55 16.21 7.28
CA ALA A 28 -2.10 16.29 7.29
C ALA A 28 -1.45 14.89 7.27
N ARG A 29 -2.01 13.92 8.00
CA ARG A 29 -1.47 12.56 8.08
C ARG A 29 -1.50 11.84 6.72
N PHE A 30 -2.54 12.04 5.92
CA PHE A 30 -2.77 11.30 4.67
C PHE A 30 -2.50 12.11 3.39
N HIS A 31 -2.76 13.42 3.42
CA HIS A 31 -2.67 14.31 2.27
C HIS A 31 -1.61 15.42 2.43
N GLY A 32 -0.97 15.53 3.60
CA GLY A 32 0.06 16.52 3.86
C GLY A 32 -0.47 17.94 3.80
N ASP A 33 0.21 18.80 3.04
CA ASP A 33 -0.05 20.23 3.00
C ASP A 33 -0.94 20.69 1.83
N GLU A 34 -1.42 19.76 0.99
CA GLU A 34 -2.13 20.10 -0.25
C GLU A 34 -3.44 20.85 0.02
N ASN A 35 -4.33 20.28 0.84
CA ASN A 35 -5.63 20.88 1.15
C ASN A 35 -5.47 22.19 1.94
N ILE A 36 -4.49 22.26 2.84
CA ILE A 36 -4.18 23.44 3.65
C ILE A 36 -3.73 24.59 2.74
N LYS A 37 -2.79 24.33 1.81
CA LYS A 37 -2.34 25.32 0.82
C LYS A 37 -3.47 25.79 -0.07
N ARG A 38 -4.37 24.88 -0.49
CA ARG A 38 -5.55 25.23 -1.28
C ARG A 38 -6.45 26.21 -0.52
N GLN A 39 -6.71 25.95 0.77
CA GLN A 39 -7.53 26.84 1.59
C GLN A 39 -6.83 28.18 1.88
N ALA A 40 -5.53 28.18 2.17
CA ALA A 40 -4.74 29.40 2.32
C ALA A 40 -4.77 30.28 1.06
N SER A 41 -4.65 29.66 -0.12
CA SER A 41 -4.73 30.33 -1.42
C SER A 41 -6.11 30.92 -1.66
N ASN A 42 -7.18 30.17 -1.36
CA ASN A 42 -8.55 30.65 -1.43
C ASN A 42 -8.77 31.87 -0.52
N ALA A 43 -8.30 31.80 0.73
CA ALA A 43 -8.41 32.90 1.68
C ALA A 43 -7.71 34.18 1.18
N LYS A 44 -6.49 34.06 0.63
CA LYS A 44 -5.76 35.20 0.03
C LYS A 44 -6.50 35.79 -1.17
N ARG A 45 -7.05 34.96 -2.04
CA ARG A 45 -7.84 35.40 -3.20
C ARG A 45 -9.11 36.12 -2.76
N THR A 46 -9.90 35.51 -1.88
CA THR A 46 -11.14 36.10 -1.36
C THR A 46 -10.88 37.43 -0.66
N ALA A 47 -9.85 37.54 0.18
CA ALA A 47 -9.47 38.80 0.82
C ALA A 47 -9.15 39.90 -0.21
N THR A 48 -8.47 39.55 -1.30
CA THR A 48 -8.10 40.49 -2.37
C THR A 48 -9.33 40.92 -3.16
N SER A 49 -10.23 39.98 -3.49
CA SER A 49 -11.49 40.29 -4.16
C SER A 49 -12.40 41.19 -3.32
N MET A 50 -12.48 40.95 -2.00
CA MET A 50 -13.27 41.79 -1.09
C MET A 50 -12.77 43.24 -1.05
N ARG A 51 -11.44 43.43 -0.98
CA ARG A 51 -10.85 44.78 -1.04
C ARG A 51 -11.15 45.48 -2.36
N LYS A 52 -10.94 44.79 -3.48
CA LYS A 52 -11.24 45.33 -4.81
C LYS A 52 -12.72 45.67 -4.98
N ALA A 53 -13.62 44.82 -4.49
CA ALA A 53 -15.05 45.10 -4.54
C ALA A 53 -15.39 46.37 -3.77
N CYS A 54 -14.81 46.56 -2.57
CA CYS A 54 -15.03 47.79 -1.79
C CYS A 54 -14.54 49.05 -2.53
N GLU A 55 -13.42 48.97 -3.25
CA GLU A 55 -12.83 50.07 -4.03
C GLU A 55 -13.68 50.44 -5.28
N GLN A 56 -14.56 49.55 -5.75
CA GLN A 56 -15.42 49.78 -6.91
C GLN A 56 -16.68 50.60 -6.60
N PHE A 57 -17.01 50.79 -5.32
CA PHE A 57 -18.17 51.56 -4.90
C PHE A 57 -17.75 52.95 -4.41
N SER A 58 -18.33 54.00 -4.97
CA SER A 58 -17.95 55.39 -4.67
C SER A 58 -18.63 55.98 -3.42
N ASN A 59 -19.75 55.42 -2.96
CA ASN A 59 -20.58 55.96 -1.87
C ASN A 59 -20.89 54.89 -0.82
N VAL A 60 -19.88 54.14 -0.37
CA VAL A 60 -20.03 53.16 0.72
C VAL A 60 -20.06 53.89 2.05
N LYS A 61 -21.01 53.54 2.92
CA LYS A 61 -21.01 54.10 4.28
C LYS A 61 -19.75 53.65 5.04
N PRO A 62 -19.12 54.50 5.86
CA PRO A 62 -17.87 54.15 6.55
C PRO A 62 -17.94 52.85 7.37
N GLU A 63 -19.08 52.54 7.97
CA GLU A 63 -19.30 51.30 8.73
C GLU A 63 -19.22 50.03 7.86
N HIS A 64 -19.68 50.09 6.62
CA HIS A 64 -19.62 48.97 5.68
C HIS A 64 -18.22 48.78 5.11
N GLU A 65 -17.54 49.88 4.79
CA GLU A 65 -16.15 49.85 4.35
C GLU A 65 -15.24 49.26 5.44
N LEU A 66 -15.44 49.67 6.70
CA LEU A 66 -14.72 49.14 7.85
C LEU A 66 -14.96 47.63 8.00
N ALA A 67 -16.20 47.16 7.90
CA ALA A 67 -16.54 45.75 8.00
C ALA A 67 -15.88 44.90 6.89
N VAL A 68 -15.89 45.37 5.64
CA VAL A 68 -15.25 44.66 4.51
C VAL A 68 -13.73 44.61 4.67
N LYS A 69 -13.10 45.71 5.10
CA LYS A 69 -11.66 45.76 5.39
C LYS A 69 -11.29 44.82 6.53
N ALA A 70 -12.08 44.77 7.60
CA ALA A 70 -11.88 43.87 8.73
C ALA A 70 -11.97 42.40 8.30
N ALA A 71 -13.00 42.02 7.53
CA ALA A 71 -13.15 40.66 7.02
C ALA A 71 -12.01 40.25 6.08
N ALA A 72 -11.57 41.14 5.18
CA ALA A 72 -10.42 40.89 4.32
C ALA A 72 -9.11 40.72 5.13
N SER A 73 -8.94 41.49 6.20
CA SER A 73 -7.80 41.36 7.13
C SER A 73 -7.83 40.02 7.85
N ALA A 74 -8.99 39.60 8.37
CA ALA A 74 -9.16 38.31 9.02
C ALA A 74 -8.81 37.14 8.08
N LEU A 75 -9.25 37.19 6.82
CA LEU A 75 -8.90 36.18 5.81
C LEU A 75 -7.39 36.15 5.50
N ARG A 76 -6.71 37.30 5.53
CA ARG A 76 -5.25 37.37 5.38
C ARG A 76 -4.52 36.77 6.58
N SER A 77 -4.98 37.03 7.80
CA SER A 77 -4.45 36.43 9.02
C SER A 77 -4.60 34.91 9.00
N MET A 78 -5.82 34.44 8.71
CA MET A 78 -6.12 33.01 8.56
C MET A 78 -5.22 32.36 7.50
N ALA A 79 -4.99 33.03 6.36
CA ALA A 79 -4.07 32.51 5.34
C ALA A 79 -2.63 32.37 5.86
N ALA A 80 -2.13 33.32 6.66
CA ALA A 80 -0.80 33.26 7.22
C ALA A 80 -0.65 32.13 8.25
N GLU A 81 -1.67 31.91 9.09
CA GLU A 81 -1.72 30.78 10.02
C GLU A 81 -1.72 29.43 9.28
N LEU A 82 -2.52 29.33 8.21
CA LEU A 82 -2.55 28.14 7.36
C LEU A 82 -1.22 27.90 6.64
N GLU A 83 -0.42 28.93 6.33
CA GLU A 83 0.91 28.74 5.75
C GLU A 83 1.91 28.14 6.74
N LEU A 84 1.86 28.56 8.01
CA LEU A 84 2.65 27.93 9.07
C LEU A 84 2.22 26.48 9.30
N LEU A 85 0.90 26.24 9.31
CA LEU A 85 0.33 24.90 9.41
C LEU A 85 0.72 24.02 8.22
N ALA A 86 0.74 24.54 7.00
CA ALA A 86 1.14 23.80 5.80
C ALA A 86 2.58 23.29 5.91
N ALA A 87 3.50 24.13 6.39
CA ALA A 87 4.88 23.71 6.62
C ALA A 87 4.98 22.60 7.69
N TRP A 88 4.19 22.70 8.77
CA TRP A 88 4.08 21.65 9.78
C TRP A 88 3.49 20.34 9.20
N ALA A 89 2.41 20.45 8.44
CA ALA A 89 1.68 19.30 7.87
C ALA A 89 2.52 18.53 6.86
N LYS A 90 3.33 19.22 6.05
CA LYS A 90 4.30 18.59 5.14
C LYS A 90 5.29 17.70 5.90
N ASP A 91 5.90 18.24 6.95
CA ASP A 91 6.88 17.51 7.76
C ASP A 91 6.21 16.36 8.53
N TYR A 92 4.98 16.57 9.03
CA TYR A 92 4.20 15.56 9.72
C TYR A 92 3.82 14.39 8.79
N HIS A 93 3.40 14.69 7.57
CA HIS A 93 3.08 13.68 6.57
C HIS A 93 4.29 12.82 6.22
N ALA A 94 5.45 13.46 6.00
CA ALA A 94 6.70 12.76 5.73
C ALA A 94 7.10 11.84 6.88
N PHE A 95 6.93 12.31 8.13
CA PHE A 95 7.13 11.48 9.32
C PHE A 95 6.18 10.27 9.34
N CYS A 96 4.89 10.48 9.14
CA CYS A 96 3.90 9.39 9.12
C CYS A 96 4.19 8.37 8.02
N ALA A 97 4.59 8.83 6.82
CA ALA A 97 4.98 7.95 5.73
C ALA A 97 6.22 7.12 6.08
N ALA A 98 7.22 7.73 6.72
CA ALA A 98 8.42 7.03 7.18
C ALA A 98 8.10 5.99 8.27
N GLU A 99 7.24 6.32 9.23
CA GLU A 99 6.84 5.40 10.30
C GLU A 99 6.03 4.22 9.76
N ARG A 100 5.03 4.46 8.88
CA ARG A 100 4.31 3.38 8.20
C ARG A 100 5.25 2.45 7.44
N LYS A 101 6.25 3.01 6.76
CA LYS A 101 7.26 2.21 6.04
C LYS A 101 8.12 1.36 6.99
N LYS A 102 8.47 1.88 8.17
CA LYS A 102 9.19 1.11 9.19
C LYS A 102 8.34 -0.01 9.78
N GLU A 103 7.08 0.28 10.07
CA GLU A 103 6.12 -0.72 10.57
C GLU A 103 5.93 -1.83 9.53
N GLU A 104 5.69 -1.47 8.26
CA GLU A 104 5.58 -2.44 7.16
C GLU A 104 6.86 -3.28 7.00
N ALA A 105 8.04 -2.66 7.06
CA ALA A 105 9.30 -3.40 7.01
C ALA A 105 9.43 -4.39 8.18
N SER A 106 9.06 -3.97 9.40
CA SER A 106 9.05 -4.85 10.57
C SER A 106 8.06 -6.00 10.44
N GLU A 107 6.88 -5.76 9.88
CA GLU A 107 5.88 -6.80 9.61
C GLU A 107 6.40 -7.81 8.59
N LEU A 108 7.05 -7.34 7.52
CA LEU A 108 7.60 -8.21 6.48
C LEU A 108 8.76 -9.05 7.01
N GLU A 109 9.63 -8.49 7.84
CA GLU A 109 10.70 -9.25 8.51
C GLU A 109 10.14 -10.30 9.47
N ALA A 110 9.11 -9.95 10.25
CA ALA A 110 8.43 -10.89 11.14
C ALA A 110 7.77 -12.03 10.34
N LEU A 111 7.10 -11.71 9.22
CA LEU A 111 6.52 -12.70 8.32
C LEU A 111 7.60 -13.61 7.71
N ALA A 112 8.71 -13.03 7.25
CA ALA A 112 9.81 -13.79 6.66
C ALA A 112 10.45 -14.74 7.69
N HIS A 113 10.68 -14.25 8.91
CA HIS A 113 11.19 -15.06 10.00
C HIS A 113 10.22 -16.19 10.39
N ALA A 114 8.92 -15.90 10.49
CA ALA A 114 7.92 -16.92 10.79
C ALA A 114 7.80 -18.00 9.71
N ARG A 115 8.03 -17.63 8.44
CA ARG A 115 7.86 -18.55 7.30
C ARG A 115 9.09 -19.39 7.00
N TRP A 116 10.27 -18.77 6.99
CA TRP A 116 11.51 -19.43 6.59
C TRP A 116 12.55 -19.52 7.71
N GLY A 117 12.41 -18.75 8.80
CA GLY A 117 13.42 -18.70 9.86
C GLY A 117 14.80 -18.41 9.30
N HIS A 118 15.73 -19.32 9.54
CA HIS A 118 17.11 -19.31 9.02
C HIS A 118 17.33 -20.31 7.86
N ASP A 119 16.27 -20.88 7.30
CA ASP A 119 16.34 -21.83 6.18
C ASP A 119 16.40 -21.10 4.83
N ASP A 120 17.60 -20.70 4.43
CA ASP A 120 17.83 -20.01 3.16
C ASP A 120 17.54 -20.90 1.94
N ALA A 121 17.63 -22.23 2.10
CA ALA A 121 17.28 -23.17 1.03
C ALA A 121 15.76 -23.20 0.80
N ALA A 122 14.96 -23.21 1.86
CA ALA A 122 13.50 -23.09 1.76
C ALA A 122 13.06 -21.75 1.18
N LEU A 123 13.72 -20.65 1.56
CA LEU A 123 13.49 -19.33 0.96
C LEU A 123 13.80 -19.36 -0.53
N LYS A 124 14.99 -19.84 -0.92
CA LYS A 124 15.40 -19.92 -2.32
C LYS A 124 14.44 -20.77 -3.16
N PHE A 125 14.06 -21.94 -2.66
CA PHE A 125 13.11 -22.82 -3.33
C PHE A 125 11.78 -22.09 -3.62
N GLU A 126 11.28 -21.35 -2.64
CA GLU A 126 10.01 -20.65 -2.80
C GLU A 126 10.13 -19.42 -3.72
N CYS A 127 11.25 -18.70 -3.69
CA CYS A 127 11.56 -17.65 -4.67
C CYS A 127 11.60 -18.20 -6.11
N ASP A 128 12.25 -19.34 -6.32
CA ASP A 128 12.32 -19.99 -7.63
C ASP A 128 10.92 -20.42 -8.09
N LEU A 129 10.09 -20.95 -7.18
CA LEU A 129 8.69 -21.27 -7.46
C LEU A 129 7.85 -20.03 -7.82
N PHE A 130 8.05 -18.91 -7.11
CA PHE A 130 7.39 -17.65 -7.45
C PHE A 130 7.79 -17.16 -8.83
N ALA A 131 9.07 -17.23 -9.18
CA ALA A 131 9.56 -16.86 -10.50
C ALA A 131 8.94 -17.75 -11.61
N GLU A 132 8.86 -19.06 -11.38
CA GLU A 132 8.20 -20.00 -12.28
C GLU A 132 6.72 -19.64 -12.48
N LEU A 133 5.98 -19.41 -11.39
CA LEU A 133 4.58 -18.97 -11.43
C LEU A 133 4.41 -17.59 -12.09
N GLY A 134 5.48 -16.81 -12.26
CA GLY A 134 5.45 -15.59 -13.07
C GLY A 134 5.40 -15.82 -14.58
N THR A 135 5.54 -17.07 -15.03
CA THR A 135 5.52 -17.45 -16.45
C THR A 135 4.20 -18.11 -16.84
N VAL A 136 3.87 -18.06 -18.13
CA VAL A 136 2.69 -18.76 -18.69
C VAL A 136 2.80 -20.27 -18.46
N GLU A 137 3.99 -20.86 -18.64
CA GLU A 137 4.23 -22.28 -18.45
C GLU A 137 4.08 -22.70 -16.98
N GLY A 138 4.59 -21.90 -16.05
CA GLY A 138 4.41 -22.17 -14.61
C GLY A 138 2.95 -22.10 -14.17
N GLN A 139 2.19 -21.13 -14.70
CA GLN A 139 0.74 -21.05 -14.46
C GLN A 139 0.01 -22.28 -15.02
N LEU A 140 0.37 -22.73 -16.22
CA LEU A 140 -0.21 -23.93 -16.82
C LEU A 140 0.16 -25.20 -16.03
N THR A 141 1.38 -25.30 -15.53
CA THR A 141 1.84 -26.41 -14.68
C THR A 141 1.04 -26.45 -13.38
N PHE A 142 0.82 -25.30 -12.74
CA PHE A 142 -0.04 -25.18 -11.57
C PHE A 142 -1.48 -25.60 -11.86
N ALA A 143 -2.06 -25.12 -12.97
CA ALA A 143 -3.43 -25.46 -13.37
C ALA A 143 -3.60 -26.96 -13.64
N ASN A 144 -2.63 -27.59 -14.32
CA ASN A 144 -2.61 -29.03 -14.52
C ASN A 144 -2.56 -29.80 -13.19
N TRP A 145 -1.75 -29.32 -12.23
CA TRP A 145 -1.74 -29.89 -10.89
C TRP A 145 -3.10 -29.74 -10.18
N CYS A 146 -3.78 -28.59 -10.30
CA CYS A 146 -5.13 -28.42 -9.75
C CYS A 146 -6.09 -29.47 -10.28
N HIS A 147 -6.10 -29.72 -11.60
CA HIS A 147 -6.91 -30.76 -12.22
C HIS A 147 -6.54 -32.17 -11.71
N ALA A 148 -5.25 -32.49 -11.67
CA ALA A 148 -4.76 -33.78 -11.16
C ALA A 148 -5.16 -34.00 -9.69
N ALA A 149 -5.24 -32.91 -8.91
CA ALA A 149 -5.72 -32.91 -7.53
C ALA A 149 -7.25 -32.89 -7.39
N GLY A 150 -8.00 -33.03 -8.49
CA GLY A 150 -9.46 -33.05 -8.51
C GLY A 150 -10.14 -31.70 -8.31
N LYS A 151 -9.42 -30.59 -8.46
CA LYS A 151 -9.93 -29.22 -8.28
C LYS A 151 -10.34 -28.60 -9.62
N HIS A 152 -11.40 -27.79 -9.58
CA HIS A 152 -11.87 -26.97 -10.71
C HIS A 152 -12.11 -27.73 -12.03
N LEU A 153 -12.53 -29.01 -11.94
CA LEU A 153 -12.74 -29.90 -13.10
C LEU A 153 -13.78 -29.41 -14.11
N ASP A 154 -14.60 -28.45 -13.72
CA ASP A 154 -15.60 -27.81 -14.58
C ASP A 154 -15.05 -26.61 -15.36
N CYS A 155 -13.76 -26.35 -15.24
CA CYS A 155 -13.02 -25.30 -15.92
C CYS A 155 -11.99 -25.91 -16.88
N LYS A 156 -11.60 -25.18 -17.93
CA LYS A 156 -10.45 -25.59 -18.75
C LYS A 156 -9.16 -25.25 -18.00
N VAL A 157 -8.09 -26.00 -18.23
CA VAL A 157 -6.79 -25.80 -17.58
C VAL A 157 -6.28 -24.38 -17.83
N GLU A 158 -6.44 -23.87 -19.05
CA GLU A 158 -5.97 -22.54 -19.46
C GLU A 158 -6.72 -21.39 -18.78
N GLU A 159 -7.86 -21.69 -18.17
CA GLU A 159 -8.73 -20.72 -17.49
C GLU A 159 -8.53 -20.75 -15.95
N ILE A 160 -7.57 -21.55 -15.47
CA ILE A 160 -7.18 -21.63 -14.06
C ILE A 160 -5.83 -20.94 -13.89
N SER A 161 -5.72 -20.08 -12.89
CA SER A 161 -4.47 -19.42 -12.53
C SER A 161 -4.26 -19.39 -11.02
N CYS A 162 -3.00 -19.35 -10.61
CA CYS A 162 -2.61 -19.08 -9.24
C CYS A 162 -2.77 -17.57 -8.95
N ASN A 163 -3.21 -17.22 -7.74
CA ASN A 163 -3.18 -15.82 -7.29
C ASN A 163 -1.76 -15.27 -7.17
N VAL A 164 -0.78 -16.15 -6.96
CA VAL A 164 0.63 -15.77 -6.98
C VAL A 164 1.15 -15.87 -8.42
N GLN A 165 1.50 -14.72 -8.99
CA GLN A 165 1.83 -14.57 -10.42
C GLN A 165 3.25 -14.03 -10.65
N GLY A 166 4.16 -14.31 -9.73
CA GLY A 166 5.52 -13.79 -9.80
C GLY A 166 6.01 -13.22 -8.48
N LEU A 167 7.32 -13.02 -8.43
CA LEU A 167 7.99 -12.42 -7.29
C LEU A 167 7.84 -10.88 -7.35
N LEU A 168 7.25 -10.29 -6.32
CA LEU A 168 7.07 -8.84 -6.22
C LEU A 168 8.43 -8.10 -6.14
N PRO A 169 8.47 -6.81 -6.52
CA PRO A 169 9.68 -6.00 -6.39
C PRO A 169 9.99 -5.67 -4.93
N GLY A 170 11.28 -5.53 -4.61
CA GLY A 170 11.75 -5.30 -3.24
C GLY A 170 13.29 -5.30 -3.17
N PRO A 171 13.86 -4.83 -2.04
CA PRO A 171 15.30 -4.60 -1.93
C PRO A 171 16.13 -5.88 -1.81
N THR A 172 15.55 -6.96 -1.30
CA THR A 172 16.21 -8.26 -1.12
C THR A 172 15.24 -9.38 -1.49
N ASP A 173 15.73 -10.55 -1.89
CA ASP A 173 14.87 -11.68 -2.22
C ASP A 173 13.97 -12.11 -1.06
N ARG A 174 14.46 -12.00 0.18
CA ARG A 174 13.67 -12.26 1.39
C ARG A 174 12.47 -11.32 1.52
N ILE A 175 12.67 -10.02 1.33
CA ILE A 175 11.59 -9.04 1.39
C ILE A 175 10.64 -9.19 0.20
N ARG A 176 11.17 -9.45 -0.99
CA ARG A 176 10.37 -9.73 -2.20
C ARG A 176 9.45 -10.93 -2.02
N ALA A 177 9.98 -12.02 -1.46
CA ALA A 177 9.21 -13.21 -1.13
C ALA A 177 8.17 -12.90 -0.05
N ALA A 178 8.53 -12.21 1.03
CA ALA A 178 7.60 -11.85 2.10
C ALA A 178 6.44 -10.98 1.61
N LEU A 179 6.72 -10.01 0.73
CA LEU A 179 5.69 -9.21 0.06
C LEU A 179 4.74 -10.08 -0.77
N THR A 180 5.30 -11.01 -1.55
CA THR A 180 4.54 -11.92 -2.41
C THR A 180 3.63 -12.83 -1.57
N VAL A 181 4.14 -13.34 -0.44
CA VAL A 181 3.38 -14.11 0.54
C VAL A 181 2.25 -13.26 1.15
N LYS A 182 2.56 -12.05 1.63
CA LYS A 182 1.58 -11.13 2.22
C LYS A 182 0.43 -10.83 1.26
N GLN A 183 0.74 -10.51 0.00
CA GLN A 183 -0.28 -10.30 -1.05
C GLN A 183 -1.07 -11.58 -1.35
N GLY A 184 -0.41 -12.73 -1.41
CA GLY A 184 -1.07 -14.01 -1.62
C GLY A 184 -2.11 -14.30 -0.53
N MET A 185 -1.75 -14.05 0.74
CA MET A 185 -2.61 -14.26 1.91
C MET A 185 -3.89 -13.41 1.92
N ASP A 186 -3.90 -12.27 1.22
CA ASP A 186 -5.11 -11.43 1.09
C ASP A 186 -6.22 -12.15 0.31
N ARG A 187 -5.88 -13.09 -0.57
CA ARG A 187 -6.83 -13.91 -1.33
C ARG A 187 -7.04 -15.27 -0.68
N ARG A 188 -7.87 -15.29 0.36
CA ARG A 188 -8.13 -16.50 1.19
C ARG A 188 -8.91 -17.61 0.48
N THR A 189 -9.67 -17.26 -0.55
CA THR A 189 -10.52 -18.20 -1.30
C THR A 189 -10.31 -18.04 -2.79
N ALA A 190 -10.54 -19.12 -3.54
CA ALA A 190 -10.59 -19.05 -5.00
C ALA A 190 -11.71 -18.09 -5.43
N ASN A 191 -11.45 -17.30 -6.46
CA ASN A 191 -12.45 -16.48 -7.13
C ASN A 191 -12.81 -17.12 -8.46
N LYS A 192 -14.10 -17.24 -8.74
CA LYS A 192 -14.62 -17.89 -9.93
C LYS A 192 -15.71 -17.04 -10.55
N TRP A 193 -15.61 -16.80 -11.85
CA TRP A 193 -16.61 -16.03 -12.58
C TRP A 193 -16.78 -16.57 -13.99
N VAL A 194 -17.93 -16.28 -14.58
CA VAL A 194 -18.24 -16.62 -15.98
C VAL A 194 -18.08 -15.37 -16.81
N GLY A 195 -17.17 -15.41 -17.78
CA GLY A 195 -16.94 -14.33 -18.72
C GLY A 195 -18.08 -14.20 -19.73
N TRP A 196 -18.06 -13.11 -20.50
CA TRP A 196 -19.06 -12.78 -21.51
C TRP A 196 -19.31 -13.90 -22.56
N ARG A 197 -18.31 -14.74 -22.83
CA ARG A 197 -18.41 -15.86 -23.78
C ARG A 197 -18.88 -17.17 -23.14
N GLY A 198 -19.38 -17.14 -21.91
CA GLY A 198 -19.76 -18.33 -21.16
C GLY A 198 -18.58 -19.18 -20.66
N GLN A 199 -17.34 -18.69 -20.82
CA GLN A 199 -16.14 -19.34 -20.29
C GLN A 199 -16.02 -19.04 -18.80
N THR A 200 -15.87 -20.10 -18.01
CA THR A 200 -15.59 -19.99 -16.57
C THR A 200 -14.10 -19.81 -16.36
N THR A 201 -13.69 -18.79 -15.61
CA THR A 201 -12.30 -18.52 -15.23
C THR A 201 -12.17 -18.61 -13.71
N VAL A 202 -11.04 -19.15 -13.24
CA VAL A 202 -10.73 -19.34 -11.82
C VAL A 202 -9.37 -18.73 -11.49
N ILE A 203 -9.33 -17.90 -10.44
CA ILE A 203 -8.10 -17.54 -9.74
C ILE A 203 -8.10 -18.27 -8.41
N CYS A 204 -7.19 -19.24 -8.25
CA CYS A 204 -7.04 -20.04 -7.05
C CYS A 204 -6.59 -19.19 -5.85
N GLY A 205 -6.95 -19.62 -4.64
CA GLY A 205 -6.64 -18.88 -3.41
C GLY A 205 -5.29 -19.26 -2.80
N TRP A 206 -4.93 -18.56 -1.73
CA TRP A 206 -3.75 -18.86 -0.92
C TRP A 206 -3.65 -20.33 -0.46
N PRO A 207 -4.74 -21.00 -0.02
CA PRO A 207 -4.68 -22.41 0.36
C PRO A 207 -4.25 -23.33 -0.79
N ASP A 208 -4.63 -23.00 -2.04
CA ASP A 208 -4.25 -23.79 -3.21
C ASP A 208 -2.77 -23.63 -3.51
N TYR A 209 -2.24 -22.41 -3.42
CA TYR A 209 -0.80 -22.16 -3.51
C TYR A 209 -0.03 -22.92 -2.43
N GLN A 210 -0.49 -22.90 -1.17
CA GLN A 210 0.19 -23.63 -0.09
C GLN A 210 0.21 -25.14 -0.33
N ALA A 211 -0.90 -25.72 -0.80
CA ALA A 211 -0.95 -27.12 -1.18
C ALA A 211 -0.04 -27.45 -2.36
N TYR A 212 0.06 -26.56 -3.36
CA TYR A 212 0.98 -26.72 -4.47
C TYR A 212 2.45 -26.64 -4.03
N LEU A 213 2.80 -25.70 -3.14
CA LEU A 213 4.14 -25.60 -2.57
C LEU A 213 4.53 -26.89 -1.83
N ALA A 214 3.62 -27.48 -1.05
CA ALA A 214 3.86 -28.75 -0.37
C ALA A 214 4.12 -29.89 -1.36
N TYR A 215 3.27 -30.01 -2.39
CA TYR A 215 3.47 -30.97 -3.49
C TYR A 215 4.85 -30.79 -4.17
N ARG A 216 5.21 -29.55 -4.49
CA ARG A 216 6.49 -29.25 -5.15
C ARG A 216 7.70 -29.62 -4.29
N ARG A 217 7.62 -29.42 -2.97
CA ARG A 217 8.66 -29.85 -2.02
C ARG A 217 8.76 -31.37 -1.96
N GLU A 218 7.63 -32.07 -1.93
CA GLU A 218 7.60 -33.54 -1.92
C GLU A 218 8.23 -34.13 -3.19
N VAL A 219 7.87 -33.61 -4.37
CA VAL A 219 8.45 -34.03 -5.66
C VAL A 219 9.96 -33.79 -5.69
N ALA A 220 10.42 -32.63 -5.22
CA ALA A 220 11.86 -32.31 -5.16
C ALA A 220 12.61 -33.27 -4.22
N SER A 221 12.05 -33.55 -3.04
CA SER A 221 12.65 -34.49 -2.08
C SER A 221 12.72 -35.92 -2.59
N THR A 222 11.67 -36.37 -3.29
CA THR A 222 11.61 -37.72 -3.89
C THR A 222 12.62 -37.86 -5.01
N SER A 223 12.70 -36.84 -5.88
CA SER A 223 13.68 -36.80 -6.97
C SER A 223 15.12 -36.84 -6.44
N ALA A 224 15.42 -36.05 -5.41
CA ALA A 224 16.74 -36.04 -4.78
C ALA A 224 17.12 -37.41 -4.20
N ARG A 225 16.19 -38.10 -3.54
CA ARG A 225 16.40 -39.45 -3.02
C ARG A 225 16.70 -40.47 -4.13
N ILE A 226 15.95 -40.42 -5.23
CA ILE A 226 16.14 -41.34 -6.36
C ILE A 226 17.55 -41.14 -6.96
N VAL A 227 17.98 -39.90 -7.14
CA VAL A 227 19.32 -39.58 -7.65
C VAL A 227 20.42 -40.07 -6.71
N GLN A 228 20.26 -39.89 -5.40
CA GLN A 228 21.21 -40.39 -4.40
C GLN A 228 21.31 -41.91 -4.39
N MET A 229 20.18 -42.61 -4.49
CA MET A 229 20.16 -44.07 -4.62
C MET A 229 20.91 -44.50 -5.89
N ALA A 230 20.63 -43.87 -7.04
CA ALA A 230 21.32 -44.18 -8.29
C ALA A 230 22.83 -43.90 -8.24
N ALA A 231 23.27 -42.87 -7.49
CA ALA A 231 24.68 -42.53 -7.34
C ALA A 231 25.44 -43.42 -6.34
N GLY A 232 24.77 -44.00 -5.34
CA GLY A 232 25.36 -44.90 -4.35
C GLY A 232 25.50 -46.37 -4.79
N PHE A 233 25.06 -46.70 -6.02
CA PHE A 233 25.21 -48.02 -6.64
C PHE A 233 26.39 -48.10 -7.64
N ASN A 234 27.29 -47.12 -7.64
CA ASN A 234 28.54 -47.13 -8.43
C ASN A 234 29.77 -47.34 -7.54
#